data_AF-A0A9J7YZ68-F1
#
_entry.id   AF-A0A9J7YZ68-F1
#
_cell.length_a   1.000
_cell.length_b   1.000
_cell.length_c   1.000
_cell.angle_alpha   90.00
_cell.angle_beta   90.00
_cell.angle_gamma   90.00
#
_symmetry.space_group_name_H-M   'P 1'
#
loop_
_entity.id
_entity.type
_entity.pdbx_description
1 polymer ?
#
loop_
_entity_poly.entity_id
_entity_poly.type
_entity_poly.pdbx_seq_one_letter_code
_entity_poly.pdbx_strand_id
1 'polypeptide(L)'
;MLGAGLIKIRGDRCWRELTCMDYHYETQPVPNPMSYYMHRSPWWFHRFETLSNHFIELVVPFFTFMGRRMCMLNGVLQILFQVVLIISGNLSFLNWLTIVPSLACFDDAALAFLFRRSGRATQTLLQIQTEEASGLKPAPSKGMLIRRVLNVSLGILIAYLSVPVVMNLLSSRQMMNTSFDPLRIVNTYGAFGSVTKERTEVVFQGTLSVNHTGEEVVWEEYEFLCKPGALDRRPCLISPYHYRLDWLMWFAAFQTYEQSEWVIHIAGRLLANDSTVLSLMGHNPFQNREKPRWIRGEHFRYKFTRPGSSSAAQGKWWVRKRIGPYFPPVNLDSLRSYFQSRNWPLPGSY
;
A
#
# COMPACT_ATOMS: atom_id res chain seq x y z
N MET A 1 -4.09 6.08 11.72
CA MET A 1 -5.09 5.05 12.11
C MET A 1 -6.50 5.62 12.11
N LEU A 2 -6.81 6.65 12.90
CA LEU A 2 -8.15 7.26 12.95
C LEU A 2 -8.76 7.58 11.56
N GLY A 3 -8.00 8.23 10.67
CA GLY A 3 -8.47 8.53 9.30
C GLY A 3 -8.81 7.28 8.47
N ALA A 4 -8.09 6.17 8.66
CA ALA A 4 -8.39 4.90 8.01
C ALA A 4 -9.69 4.26 8.56
N GLY A 5 -9.92 4.33 9.87
CA GLY A 5 -11.19 3.86 10.45
C GLY A 5 -12.39 4.70 10.00
N LEU A 6 -12.22 6.03 9.96
CA LEU A 6 -13.29 6.95 9.55
C LEU A 6 -13.65 6.82 8.07
N ILE A 7 -12.67 6.63 7.18
CA ILE A 7 -12.95 6.43 5.75
C ILE A 7 -13.65 5.08 5.51
N LYS A 8 -13.35 4.04 6.29
CA LYS A 8 -14.01 2.73 6.18
C LYS A 8 -15.48 2.79 6.58
N ILE A 9 -15.81 3.34 7.76
CA ILE A 9 -17.21 3.45 8.20
C ILE A 9 -18.05 4.31 7.25
N ARG A 10 -17.48 5.41 6.73
CA ARG A 10 -18.20 6.36 5.87
C ARG A 10 -18.13 6.04 4.38
N GLY A 11 -17.23 5.15 3.96
CA GLY A 11 -17.03 4.76 2.58
C GLY A 11 -18.06 3.72 2.16
N ASP A 12 -17.63 2.46 2.08
CA ASP A 12 -18.46 1.37 1.59
C ASP A 12 -19.39 0.78 2.67
N ARG A 13 -20.55 0.31 2.23
CA ARG A 13 -21.53 -0.38 3.07
C ARG A 13 -20.97 -1.69 3.64
N CYS A 14 -20.06 -2.37 2.94
CA CYS A 14 -19.49 -3.63 3.41
C CYS A 14 -18.75 -3.49 4.76
N TRP A 15 -18.23 -2.30 5.10
CA TRP A 15 -17.53 -2.08 6.37
C TRP A 15 -18.52 -2.10 7.54
N ARG A 16 -19.68 -1.48 7.33
CA ARG A 16 -20.79 -1.44 8.30
C ARG A 16 -21.48 -2.79 8.44
N GLU A 17 -21.53 -3.57 7.37
CA GLU A 17 -22.06 -4.94 7.36
C GLU A 17 -21.05 -6.02 7.77
N LEU A 18 -19.80 -5.63 8.03
CA LEU A 18 -18.69 -6.50 8.46
C LEU A 18 -18.25 -7.55 7.41
N THR A 19 -18.53 -7.31 6.12
CA THR A 19 -18.30 -8.25 5.02
C THR A 19 -17.13 -7.86 4.11
N CYS A 20 -16.47 -6.71 4.31
CA CYS A 20 -15.39 -6.30 3.40
C CYS A 20 -14.22 -7.30 3.34
N MET A 21 -13.91 -7.96 4.47
CA MET A 21 -12.81 -8.93 4.54
C MET A 21 -13.08 -10.21 3.73
N ASP A 22 -14.34 -10.49 3.38
CA ASP A 22 -14.70 -11.61 2.49
C ASP A 22 -14.08 -11.45 1.09
N TYR A 23 -13.80 -10.20 0.67
CA TYR A 23 -13.26 -9.87 -0.65
C TYR A 23 -11.80 -9.37 -0.58
N HIS A 24 -11.48 -8.62 0.48
CA HIS A 24 -10.26 -7.81 0.54
C HIS A 24 -8.97 -8.60 0.28
N TYR A 25 -8.83 -9.81 0.82
CA TYR A 25 -7.62 -10.61 0.65
C TYR A 25 -7.28 -10.94 -0.80
N GLU A 26 -8.29 -11.19 -1.62
CA GLU A 26 -8.12 -11.47 -3.06
C GLU A 26 -7.96 -10.18 -3.87
N THR A 27 -8.71 -9.14 -3.52
CA THR A 27 -8.83 -7.93 -4.35
C THR A 27 -7.87 -6.80 -3.99
N GLN A 28 -7.14 -6.90 -2.88
CA GLN A 28 -6.10 -5.95 -2.48
C GLN A 28 -5.01 -5.76 -3.56
N PRO A 29 -4.23 -4.67 -3.55
CA PRO A 29 -3.38 -4.30 -4.67
C PRO A 29 -2.39 -5.38 -5.09
N VAL A 30 -1.56 -5.81 -4.14
CA VAL A 30 -0.61 -6.92 -4.32
C VAL A 30 -0.80 -7.89 -3.16
N PRO A 31 -1.59 -8.96 -3.33
CA PRO A 31 -1.74 -9.95 -2.27
C PRO A 31 -0.43 -10.69 -2.02
N ASN A 32 -0.31 -11.27 -0.83
CA ASN A 32 0.85 -12.08 -0.46
C ASN A 32 0.42 -13.57 -0.29
N PRO A 33 1.37 -14.49 -0.02
CA PRO A 33 1.03 -15.90 0.15
C PRO A 33 0.02 -16.16 1.28
N MET A 34 0.07 -15.39 2.36
CA MET A 34 -0.85 -15.55 3.48
C MET A 34 -2.27 -15.12 3.11
N SER A 35 -2.41 -14.07 2.29
CA SER A 35 -3.70 -13.60 1.79
C SER A 35 -4.48 -14.71 1.08
N TYR A 36 -3.80 -15.59 0.35
CA TYR A 36 -4.41 -16.74 -0.31
C TYR A 36 -5.12 -17.68 0.67
N TYR A 37 -4.48 -17.96 1.82
CA TYR A 37 -5.05 -18.82 2.86
C TYR A 37 -6.10 -18.08 3.69
N MET A 38 -5.82 -16.84 4.09
CA MET A 38 -6.74 -16.03 4.89
C MET A 38 -8.06 -15.75 4.15
N HIS A 39 -8.04 -15.60 2.82
CA HIS A 39 -9.25 -15.47 2.01
C HIS A 39 -10.21 -16.67 2.13
N ARG A 40 -9.74 -17.82 2.62
CA ARG A 40 -10.55 -19.03 2.81
C ARG A 40 -11.06 -19.19 4.23
N SER A 41 -10.75 -18.25 5.12
CA SER A 41 -11.22 -18.29 6.48
C SER A 41 -12.76 -18.23 6.54
N PRO A 42 -13.38 -18.77 7.61
CA PRO A 42 -14.83 -18.73 7.75
C PRO A 42 -15.36 -17.30 7.87
N TRP A 43 -16.62 -17.09 7.48
CA TRP A 43 -17.29 -15.78 7.53
C TRP A 43 -17.23 -15.12 8.92
N TRP A 44 -17.31 -15.89 10.01
CA TRP A 44 -17.27 -15.34 11.37
C TRP A 44 -15.90 -14.74 11.71
N PHE A 45 -14.83 -15.30 11.15
CA PHE A 45 -13.47 -14.79 11.30
C PHE A 45 -13.34 -13.45 10.59
N HIS A 46 -13.81 -13.34 9.35
CA HIS A 46 -13.80 -12.08 8.60
C HIS A 46 -14.62 -10.96 9.24
N ARG A 47 -15.75 -11.29 9.86
CA ARG A 47 -16.52 -10.32 10.66
C ARG A 47 -15.75 -9.86 11.90
N PHE A 48 -15.12 -10.80 12.61
CA PHE A 48 -14.28 -10.50 13.76
C PHE A 48 -13.08 -9.62 13.38
N GLU A 49 -12.41 -9.91 12.26
CA GLU A 49 -11.33 -9.07 11.72
C GLU A 49 -11.82 -7.67 11.41
N THR A 50 -12.99 -7.55 10.78
CA THR A 50 -13.58 -6.25 10.47
C THR A 50 -13.90 -5.47 11.74
N LEU A 51 -14.49 -6.11 12.76
CA LEU A 51 -14.74 -5.47 14.06
C LEU A 51 -13.44 -5.04 14.76
N SER A 52 -12.42 -5.90 14.72
CA SER A 52 -11.10 -5.62 15.28
C SER A 52 -10.44 -4.42 14.59
N ASN A 53 -10.54 -4.33 13.25
CA ASN A 53 -10.11 -3.16 12.48
C ASN A 53 -10.77 -1.89 12.99
N HIS A 54 -12.10 -1.90 13.13
CA HIS A 54 -12.85 -0.73 13.63
C HIS A 54 -12.41 -0.34 15.04
N PHE A 55 -12.27 -1.31 15.94
CA PHE A 55 -11.84 -1.05 17.32
C PHE A 55 -10.43 -0.43 17.37
N ILE A 56 -9.47 -1.02 16.66
CA ILE A 56 -8.06 -0.57 16.68
C ILE A 56 -7.88 0.77 15.97
N GLU A 57 -8.65 1.03 14.91
CA GLU A 57 -8.51 2.27 14.15
C GLU A 57 -9.32 3.43 14.74
N LEU A 58 -10.45 3.17 15.41
CA LEU A 58 -11.34 4.23 15.91
C LEU A 58 -11.31 4.41 17.41
N VAL A 59 -11.10 3.36 18.21
CA VAL A 59 -11.17 3.45 19.68
C VAL A 59 -9.77 3.54 20.29
N VAL A 60 -8.90 2.61 19.92
CA VAL A 60 -7.56 2.47 20.49
C VAL A 60 -6.69 3.75 20.38
N PRO A 61 -6.75 4.60 19.32
CA PRO A 61 -5.96 5.82 19.28
C PRO A 61 -6.23 6.77 20.45
N PHE A 62 -7.44 6.77 21.01
CA PHE A 62 -7.81 7.63 22.14
C PHE A 62 -7.17 7.18 23.46
N PHE A 63 -6.69 5.94 23.55
CA PHE A 63 -5.97 5.45 24.74
C PHE A 63 -4.66 6.21 24.98
N THR A 64 -4.11 6.88 23.94
CA THR A 64 -2.98 7.82 24.07
C THR A 64 -3.22 8.88 25.15
N PHE A 65 -4.47 9.31 25.36
CA PHE A 65 -4.83 10.35 26.31
C PHE A 65 -5.24 9.82 27.70
N MET A 66 -5.29 8.49 27.89
CA MET A 66 -5.81 7.85 29.12
C MET A 66 -4.71 7.45 30.12
N GLY A 67 -3.59 8.17 30.11
CA GLY A 67 -2.45 7.96 31.01
C GLY A 67 -1.45 6.90 30.54
N ARG A 68 -0.41 6.66 31.36
CA ARG A 68 0.79 5.88 31.00
C ARG A 68 0.48 4.47 30.49
N ARG A 69 -0.31 3.70 31.25
CA ARG A 69 -0.60 2.28 30.93
C ARG A 69 -1.40 2.15 29.63
N MET A 70 -2.39 3.02 29.44
CA MET A 70 -3.25 3.00 28.26
C MET A 70 -2.50 3.48 27.01
N CYS A 71 -1.61 4.46 27.15
CA CYS A 71 -0.75 4.89 26.04
C CYS A 71 0.16 3.74 25.57
N MET A 72 0.81 3.02 26.50
CA MET A 72 1.60 1.83 26.13
C MET A 72 0.74 0.75 25.47
N LEU A 73 -0.48 0.50 25.99
CA LEU A 73 -1.41 -0.44 25.38
C LEU A 73 -1.80 -0.02 23.94
N ASN A 74 -2.03 1.26 23.68
CA ASN A 74 -2.21 1.78 22.32
C ASN A 74 -1.00 1.43 21.45
N GLY A 75 0.21 1.76 21.90
CA GLY A 75 1.44 1.44 21.17
C GLY A 75 1.53 -0.04 20.79
N VAL A 76 1.31 -0.94 21.76
CA VAL A 76 1.34 -2.40 21.54
C VAL A 76 0.29 -2.82 20.52
N LEU A 77 -0.96 -2.40 20.71
CA LEU A 77 -2.07 -2.80 19.83
C LEU A 77 -1.87 -2.28 18.40
N GLN A 78 -1.39 -1.04 18.23
CA GLN A 78 -1.10 -0.48 16.91
C GLN A 78 0.04 -1.23 16.22
N ILE A 79 1.13 -1.53 16.93
CA ILE A 79 2.26 -2.29 16.37
C ILE A 79 1.82 -3.70 15.98
N LEU A 80 1.14 -4.42 16.88
CA LEU A 80 0.61 -5.76 16.61
C LEU A 80 -0.30 -5.73 15.38
N PHE A 81 -1.19 -4.75 15.31
CA PHE A 81 -2.10 -4.57 14.18
C PHE A 81 -1.35 -4.38 12.87
N GLN A 82 -0.33 -3.51 12.84
CA GLN A 82 0.49 -3.33 11.64
C GLN A 82 1.29 -4.58 11.27
N VAL A 83 1.79 -5.34 12.24
CA VAL A 83 2.49 -6.62 11.98
C VAL A 83 1.54 -7.64 11.35
N VAL A 84 0.32 -7.76 11.86
CA VAL A 84 -0.72 -8.62 11.24
C VAL A 84 -1.01 -8.16 9.82
N LEU A 85 -1.12 -6.86 9.57
CA LEU A 85 -1.31 -6.32 8.22
C LEU A 85 -0.15 -6.65 7.27
N ILE A 86 1.11 -6.56 7.74
CA ILE A 86 2.31 -6.95 6.96
C ILE A 86 2.29 -8.45 6.64
N ILE A 87 1.89 -9.29 7.60
CA ILE A 87 1.82 -10.74 7.39
C ILE A 87 0.67 -11.10 6.45
N SER A 88 -0.45 -10.39 6.52
CA SER A 88 -1.69 -10.73 5.82
C SER A 88 -1.82 -10.11 4.42
N GLY A 89 -1.04 -9.08 4.10
CA GLY A 89 -1.01 -8.41 2.79
C GLY A 89 0.23 -7.53 2.59
N ASN A 90 0.35 -6.86 1.45
CA ASN A 90 1.51 -6.01 1.13
C ASN A 90 1.17 -4.51 1.14
N LEU A 91 0.77 -3.96 2.29
CA LEU A 91 0.60 -2.51 2.46
C LEU A 91 1.93 -1.74 2.53
N SER A 92 3.05 -2.47 2.64
CA SER A 92 4.40 -1.97 2.41
C SER A 92 4.75 -0.83 3.37
N PHE A 93 5.34 0.26 2.89
CA PHE A 93 5.88 1.35 3.70
C PHE A 93 4.83 2.00 4.61
N LEU A 94 3.53 1.93 4.26
CA LEU A 94 2.44 2.47 5.07
C LEU A 94 2.34 1.82 6.46
N ASN A 95 2.61 0.51 6.55
CA ASN A 95 2.62 -0.18 7.83
C ASN A 95 3.75 0.36 8.72
N TRP A 96 4.94 0.50 8.16
CA TRP A 96 6.12 0.99 8.86
C TRP A 96 5.97 2.44 9.30
N LEU A 97 5.42 3.30 8.44
CA LEU A 97 5.08 4.69 8.80
C LEU A 97 4.07 4.79 9.95
N THR A 98 3.27 3.75 10.18
CA THR A 98 2.36 3.69 11.33
C THR A 98 3.04 3.09 12.57
N ILE A 99 3.94 2.12 12.41
CA ILE A 99 4.69 1.51 13.51
C ILE A 99 5.58 2.56 14.19
N VAL A 100 6.32 3.35 13.41
CA VAL A 100 7.29 4.34 13.93
C VAL A 100 6.69 5.28 14.98
N PRO A 101 5.57 6.00 14.74
CA PRO A 101 4.97 6.86 15.76
C PRO A 101 4.39 6.08 16.94
N SER A 102 4.01 4.81 16.75
CA SER A 102 3.52 3.94 17.83
C SER A 102 4.63 3.57 18.82
N LEU A 103 5.91 3.59 18.40
CA LEU A 103 7.06 3.43 19.30
C LEU A 103 7.17 4.56 20.32
N ALA A 104 6.67 5.77 19.99
CA ALA A 104 6.68 6.90 20.91
C ALA A 104 5.69 6.76 22.07
N CYS A 105 4.84 5.73 22.06
CA CYS A 105 3.94 5.42 23.17
C CYS A 105 4.64 4.69 24.35
N PHE A 106 5.88 4.25 24.17
CA PHE A 106 6.65 3.55 25.19
C PHE A 106 7.67 4.49 25.82
N ASP A 107 7.83 4.39 27.14
CA ASP A 107 8.88 5.10 27.86
C ASP A 107 10.17 4.29 27.93
N ASP A 108 11.25 4.93 28.37
CA ASP A 108 12.57 4.31 28.48
C ASP A 108 12.54 3.08 29.41
N ALA A 109 11.69 3.08 30.44
CA ALA A 109 11.54 1.95 31.34
C ALA A 109 10.92 0.73 30.64
N ALA A 110 9.92 0.94 29.79
CA ALA A 110 9.29 -0.11 28.99
C ALA A 110 10.22 -0.66 27.90
N LEU A 111 11.09 0.18 27.33
CA LEU A 111 12.05 -0.23 26.30
C LEU A 111 13.40 -0.70 26.86
N ALA A 112 13.62 -0.59 28.17
CA ALA A 112 14.90 -0.91 28.81
C ALA A 112 15.40 -2.33 28.53
N PHE A 113 14.49 -3.29 28.28
CA PHE A 113 14.86 -4.68 27.97
C PHE A 113 15.54 -4.85 26.60
N LEU A 114 15.32 -3.94 25.65
CA LEU A 114 15.93 -3.98 24.31
C LEU A 114 17.40 -3.53 24.34
N PHE A 115 17.79 -2.78 25.36
CA PHE A 115 19.14 -2.27 25.51
C PHE A 115 19.91 -3.15 26.49
N ARG A 116 21.07 -3.64 26.05
CA ARG A 116 21.97 -4.42 26.90
C ARG A 116 22.32 -3.57 28.12
N ARG A 117 22.19 -4.14 29.34
CA ARG A 117 22.63 -3.50 30.59
C ARG A 117 24.13 -3.23 30.53
N SER A 118 24.49 -2.06 30.02
CA SER A 118 25.84 -1.50 30.11
C SER A 118 26.05 -1.05 31.55
N GLY A 119 27.18 -1.42 32.16
CA GLY A 119 27.53 -0.97 33.52
C GLY A 119 27.55 0.56 33.64
N ARG A 120 27.95 1.26 32.57
CA ARG A 120 28.00 2.72 32.51
C ARG A 120 26.61 3.37 32.48
N ALA A 121 25.70 2.84 31.65
CA ALA A 121 24.31 3.33 31.60
C ALA A 121 23.55 3.07 32.90
N THR A 122 23.83 1.92 33.53
CA THR A 122 23.23 1.55 34.83
C THR A 122 23.73 2.46 35.95
N GLN A 123 25.01 2.81 35.97
CA GLN A 123 25.58 3.78 36.93
C GLN A 123 24.99 5.18 36.74
N THR A 124 24.84 5.66 35.50
CA THR A 124 24.22 6.96 35.21
C THR A 124 22.75 7.00 35.64
N LEU A 125 21.99 5.93 35.39
CA LEU A 125 20.59 5.82 35.86
C LEU A 125 20.49 5.83 37.39
N LEU A 126 21.36 5.11 38.08
CA LEU A 126 21.40 5.11 39.55
C LEU A 126 21.71 6.51 40.09
N GLN A 127 22.68 7.23 39.50
CA GLN A 127 22.97 8.61 39.87
C GLN A 127 21.76 9.52 39.72
N ILE A 128 21.09 9.48 38.56
CA ILE A 128 19.89 10.28 38.28
C ILE A 128 18.77 9.95 39.29
N GLN A 129 18.57 8.68 39.63
CA GLN A 129 17.57 8.27 40.62
C GLN A 129 17.91 8.74 42.04
N THR A 130 19.18 8.70 42.47
CA THR A 130 19.59 9.29 43.76
C THR A 130 19.45 10.80 43.79
N GLU A 131 19.74 11.49 42.68
CA GLU A 131 19.55 12.94 42.56
C GLU A 131 18.06 13.30 42.61
N GLU A 132 17.19 12.57 41.91
CA GLU A 132 15.73 12.77 41.99
C GLU A 132 15.18 12.49 43.39
N ALA A 133 15.65 11.43 44.06
CA ALA A 133 15.27 11.10 45.43
C ALA A 133 15.76 12.14 46.45
N SER A 134 16.86 12.84 46.16
CA SER A 134 17.38 13.93 47.00
C SER A 134 16.56 15.23 46.92
N GLY A 135 15.60 15.33 46.00
CA GLY A 135 14.73 16.50 45.84
C GLY A 135 15.40 17.74 45.22
N LEU A 136 16.72 17.69 44.97
CA LEU A 136 17.49 18.75 44.33
C LEU A 136 17.24 18.74 42.81
N LYS A 137 16.25 19.53 42.36
CA LYS A 137 16.06 19.77 40.92
C LYS A 137 17.18 20.69 40.41
N PRO A 138 17.94 20.31 39.38
CA PRO A 138 18.96 21.18 38.81
C PRO A 138 18.34 22.48 38.29
N ALA A 139 19.04 23.61 38.47
CA ALA A 139 18.57 24.90 37.99
C ALA A 139 18.36 24.86 36.45
N PRO A 140 17.27 25.44 35.93
CA PRO A 140 16.97 25.38 34.51
C PRO A 140 18.10 26.05 33.69
N SER A 141 18.87 25.26 32.95
CA SER A 141 19.86 25.77 32.00
C SER A 141 19.20 26.53 30.85
N LYS A 142 19.93 27.47 30.24
CA LYS A 142 19.48 28.17 29.02
C LYS A 142 19.04 27.20 27.93
N GLY A 143 19.74 26.06 27.78
CA GLY A 143 19.39 25.01 26.83
C GLY A 143 18.03 24.36 27.11
N MET A 144 17.71 24.09 28.39
CA MET A 144 16.38 23.56 28.76
C MET A 144 15.27 24.55 28.46
N LEU A 145 15.49 25.85 28.70
CA LEU A 145 14.51 26.89 28.36
C LEU A 145 14.28 26.98 26.84
N ILE A 146 15.35 27.01 26.04
CA ILE A 146 15.26 27.03 24.57
C ILE A 146 14.48 25.80 24.06
N ARG A 147 14.83 24.60 24.53
CA ARG A 147 14.11 23.37 24.17
C ARG A 147 12.64 23.42 24.55
N ARG A 148 12.31 23.95 25.73
CA ARG A 148 10.93 24.11 26.18
C ARG A 148 10.16 25.06 25.27
N VAL A 149 10.73 26.22 24.95
CA VAL A 149 10.12 27.19 24.04
C VAL A 149 9.90 26.56 22.66
N LEU A 150 10.90 25.90 22.08
CA LEU A 150 10.78 25.23 20.79
C LEU A 150 9.68 24.15 20.78
N ASN A 151 9.63 23.30 21.80
CA ASN A 151 8.62 22.25 21.91
C ASN A 151 7.20 22.82 22.06
N VAL A 152 7.03 23.87 22.87
CA VAL A 152 5.74 24.54 23.04
C VAL A 152 5.32 25.22 21.74
N SER A 153 6.22 25.97 21.09
CA SER A 153 5.94 26.62 19.82
C SER A 153 5.58 25.62 18.72
N LEU A 154 6.30 24.49 18.64
CA LEU A 154 5.97 23.40 17.72
C LEU A 154 4.60 22.79 18.04
N GLY A 155 4.30 22.55 19.32
CA GLY A 155 3.00 22.06 19.76
C GLY A 155 1.85 22.99 19.38
N ILE A 156 2.03 24.30 19.56
CA ILE A 156 1.05 25.33 19.15
C ILE A 156 0.87 25.34 17.64
N LEU A 157 1.96 25.28 16.87
CA LEU A 157 1.92 25.23 15.41
C LEU A 157 1.15 24.00 14.92
N ILE A 158 1.45 22.81 15.45
CA ILE A 158 0.76 21.56 15.08
C ILE A 158 -0.71 21.61 15.48
N ALA A 159 -1.05 22.16 16.65
CA ALA A 159 -2.44 22.32 17.09
C ALA A 159 -3.22 23.25 16.14
N TYR A 160 -2.62 24.38 15.76
CA TYR A 160 -3.19 25.31 14.78
C TYR A 160 -3.41 24.64 13.41
N LEU A 161 -2.40 23.97 12.88
CA LEU A 161 -2.50 23.25 11.60
C LEU A 161 -3.49 22.07 11.64
N SER A 162 -3.75 21.52 12.83
CA SER A 162 -4.72 20.45 13.01
C SER A 162 -6.18 20.92 12.98
N VAL A 163 -6.47 22.22 13.17
CA VAL A 163 -7.85 22.76 13.16
C VAL A 163 -8.61 22.42 11.88
N PRO A 164 -8.14 22.76 10.66
CA PRO A 164 -8.86 22.43 9.42
C PRO A 164 -9.00 20.92 9.22
N VAL A 165 -7.99 20.14 9.62
CA VAL A 165 -7.99 18.67 9.54
C VAL A 165 -9.07 18.08 10.43
N VAL A 166 -9.14 18.49 11.70
CA VAL A 166 -10.15 18.01 12.66
C VAL A 166 -11.56 18.45 12.22
N MET A 167 -11.72 19.69 11.78
CA MET A 167 -13.01 20.16 11.23
C MET A 167 -13.46 19.31 10.04
N ASN A 168 -12.53 18.94 9.15
CA ASN A 168 -12.81 18.04 8.04
C ASN A 168 -13.16 16.61 8.49
N LEU A 169 -12.47 16.04 9.49
CA LEU A 169 -12.77 14.71 10.03
C LEU A 169 -14.17 14.67 10.69
N LEU A 170 -14.56 15.76 11.35
CA LEU A 170 -15.89 15.89 11.98
C LEU A 170 -17.00 16.20 10.96
N SER A 171 -16.65 16.72 9.78
CA SER A 171 -17.62 17.01 8.71
C SER A 171 -18.27 15.73 8.16
N SER A 172 -19.57 15.82 7.83
CA SER A 172 -20.30 14.75 7.15
C SER A 172 -19.75 14.47 5.73
N ARG A 173 -19.12 15.47 5.11
CA ARG A 173 -18.45 15.38 3.79
C ARG A 173 -16.93 15.38 3.93
N GLN A 174 -16.42 14.53 4.81
CA GLN A 174 -14.97 14.43 5.02
C GLN A 174 -14.23 14.16 3.69
N MET A 175 -13.13 14.89 3.48
CA MET A 175 -12.20 14.64 2.39
C MET A 175 -10.95 13.93 2.94
N MET A 176 -10.57 12.83 2.32
CA MET A 176 -9.41 12.01 2.70
C MET A 176 -8.31 12.12 1.66
N ASN A 177 -7.06 11.91 2.08
CA ASN A 177 -5.88 12.03 1.23
C ASN A 177 -5.72 13.44 0.63
N THR A 178 -6.06 14.47 1.42
CA THR A 178 -5.97 15.88 1.02
C THR A 178 -5.05 16.66 1.95
N SER A 179 -4.41 17.68 1.38
CA SER A 179 -3.66 18.68 2.13
C SER A 179 -4.51 19.91 2.39
N PHE A 180 -4.31 20.55 3.54
CA PHE A 180 -5.00 21.79 3.93
C PHE A 180 -4.04 22.99 3.97
N ASP A 181 -2.74 22.75 3.78
CA ASP A 181 -1.71 23.78 3.79
C ASP A 181 -0.69 23.57 2.64
N PRO A 182 0.04 24.62 2.21
CA PRO A 182 1.02 24.52 1.12
C PRO A 182 2.22 23.63 1.43
N LEU A 183 2.62 23.54 2.69
CA LEU A 183 3.77 22.75 3.16
C LEU A 183 3.38 21.29 3.47
N ARG A 184 2.08 20.99 3.50
CA ARG A 184 1.48 19.66 3.68
C ARG A 184 1.94 18.98 4.98
N ILE A 185 2.02 19.74 6.06
CA ILE A 185 2.57 19.26 7.35
C ILE A 185 1.54 18.38 8.08
N VAL A 186 0.27 18.78 8.10
CA VAL A 186 -0.81 18.04 8.77
C VAL A 186 -1.95 17.82 7.79
N ASN A 187 -2.22 16.54 7.46
CA ASN A 187 -3.14 16.15 6.39
C ASN A 187 -4.09 15.04 6.85
N THR A 188 -5.13 14.77 6.07
CA THR A 188 -5.93 13.56 6.23
C THR A 188 -5.38 12.44 5.36
N TYR A 189 -5.27 11.25 5.94
CA TYR A 189 -4.91 10.03 5.21
C TYR A 189 -5.91 8.92 5.54
N GLY A 190 -6.34 8.21 4.50
CA GLY A 190 -7.25 7.08 4.62
C GLY A 190 -7.08 6.13 3.44
N ALA A 191 -7.06 4.83 3.74
CA ALA A 191 -6.92 3.78 2.73
C ALA A 191 -8.10 2.82 2.83
N PHE A 192 -8.46 2.21 1.69
CA PHE A 192 -9.48 1.16 1.60
C PHE A 192 -10.87 1.57 2.14
N GLY A 193 -11.26 2.83 1.92
CA GLY A 193 -12.64 3.28 2.18
C GLY A 193 -13.68 2.44 1.41
N SER A 194 -13.30 1.96 0.23
CA SER A 194 -14.07 1.01 -0.57
C SER A 194 -13.23 -0.21 -0.94
N VAL A 195 -13.88 -1.36 -1.04
CA VAL A 195 -13.25 -2.64 -1.37
C VAL A 195 -13.91 -3.23 -2.60
N THR A 196 -13.12 -3.54 -3.62
CA THR A 196 -13.62 -4.20 -4.82
C THR A 196 -13.96 -5.65 -4.53
N LYS A 197 -15.03 -6.14 -5.16
CA LYS A 197 -15.55 -7.51 -4.97
C LYS A 197 -15.00 -8.51 -5.98
N GLU A 198 -14.43 -7.99 -7.07
CA GLU A 198 -13.80 -8.79 -8.11
C GLU A 198 -12.39 -8.24 -8.37
N ARG A 199 -11.44 -9.15 -8.57
CA ARG A 199 -10.10 -8.79 -9.01
C ARG A 199 -10.05 -8.80 -10.53
N THR A 200 -9.85 -7.64 -11.12
CA THR A 200 -9.56 -7.50 -12.55
C THR A 200 -8.10 -7.10 -12.73
N GLU A 201 -7.52 -7.50 -13.86
CA GLU A 201 -6.11 -7.28 -14.16
C GLU A 201 -5.92 -6.95 -15.63
N VAL A 202 -5.09 -5.94 -15.88
CA VAL A 202 -4.58 -5.63 -17.22
C VAL A 202 -3.28 -6.41 -17.45
N VAL A 203 -3.22 -7.14 -18.55
CA VAL A 203 -2.07 -7.94 -18.99
C VAL A 203 -1.57 -7.37 -20.31
N PHE A 204 -0.30 -6.96 -20.35
CA PHE A 204 0.35 -6.55 -21.59
C PHE A 204 0.77 -7.78 -22.38
N GLN A 205 0.42 -7.79 -23.67
CA GLN A 205 0.80 -8.84 -24.60
C GLN A 205 1.50 -8.23 -25.80
N GLY A 206 2.59 -8.86 -26.25
CA GLY A 206 3.28 -8.49 -27.48
C GLY A 206 3.25 -9.61 -28.51
N THR A 207 3.52 -9.29 -29.78
CA THR A 207 3.73 -10.28 -30.83
C THR A 207 4.77 -9.82 -31.84
N LEU A 208 5.50 -10.77 -32.43
CA LEU A 208 6.42 -10.54 -33.55
C LEU A 208 5.72 -10.58 -34.92
N SER A 209 4.47 -11.04 -34.97
CA SER A 209 3.72 -11.20 -36.23
C SER A 209 3.55 -9.87 -36.96
N VAL A 210 3.63 -9.91 -38.29
CA VAL A 210 3.43 -8.73 -39.14
C VAL A 210 1.98 -8.25 -39.05
N ASN A 211 1.02 -9.18 -39.12
CA ASN A 211 -0.39 -8.91 -38.91
C ASN A 211 -0.79 -9.19 -37.45
N HIS A 212 -1.70 -8.38 -36.93
CA HIS A 212 -2.28 -8.54 -35.58
C HIS A 212 -3.62 -9.30 -35.60
N THR A 213 -4.18 -9.52 -36.78
CA THR A 213 -5.42 -10.26 -37.04
C THR A 213 -5.10 -11.62 -37.61
N GLY A 214 -5.57 -12.69 -36.94
CA GLY A 214 -5.37 -14.07 -37.35
C GLY A 214 -5.32 -15.01 -36.15
N GLU A 215 -5.84 -16.23 -36.30
CA GLU A 215 -5.83 -17.24 -35.23
C GLU A 215 -4.42 -17.79 -34.96
N GLU A 216 -3.53 -17.70 -35.93
CA GLU A 216 -2.12 -18.12 -35.83
C GLU A 216 -1.23 -17.12 -35.07
N VAL A 217 -1.76 -15.93 -34.74
CA VAL A 217 -0.97 -14.89 -34.06
C VAL A 217 -0.73 -15.29 -32.60
N VAL A 218 0.51 -15.61 -32.29
CA VAL A 218 0.95 -15.89 -30.91
C VAL A 218 1.20 -14.57 -30.19
N TRP A 219 0.46 -14.38 -29.10
CA TRP A 219 0.61 -13.24 -28.19
C TRP A 219 1.30 -13.70 -26.91
N GLU A 220 2.49 -13.13 -26.64
CA GLU A 220 3.31 -13.46 -25.48
C GLU A 220 3.12 -12.41 -24.38
N GLU A 221 3.00 -12.84 -23.12
CA GLU A 221 2.65 -11.98 -21.98
C GLU A 221 3.90 -11.39 -21.32
N TYR A 222 3.86 -10.09 -21.05
CA TYR A 222 4.78 -9.46 -20.11
C TYR A 222 4.32 -9.74 -18.68
N GLU A 223 5.26 -9.97 -17.77
CA GLU A 223 4.96 -10.07 -16.35
C GLU A 223 5.57 -8.95 -15.54
N PHE A 224 4.84 -8.50 -14.52
CA PHE A 224 5.31 -7.54 -13.54
C PHE A 224 6.10 -8.20 -12.41
N LEU A 225 6.70 -7.40 -11.53
CA LEU A 225 7.63 -7.89 -10.52
C LEU A 225 6.95 -8.61 -9.35
N CYS A 226 5.69 -8.32 -9.01
CA CYS A 226 4.95 -8.96 -7.92
C CYS A 226 3.43 -9.03 -8.14
N LYS A 227 2.88 -8.16 -8.97
CA LYS A 227 1.46 -8.15 -9.32
C LYS A 227 1.04 -9.50 -9.93
N PRO A 228 -0.19 -9.99 -9.66
CA PRO A 228 -0.73 -11.18 -10.31
C PRO A 228 -0.66 -11.10 -11.84
N GLY A 229 -0.12 -12.18 -12.42
CA GLY A 229 0.15 -12.37 -13.84
C GLY A 229 -0.01 -13.85 -14.19
N ALA A 230 1.09 -14.61 -14.25
CA ALA A 230 1.05 -16.05 -14.46
C ALA A 230 0.23 -16.80 -13.39
N LEU A 231 -0.38 -17.91 -13.79
CA LEU A 231 -1.37 -18.63 -12.97
C LEU A 231 -0.75 -19.52 -11.90
N ASP A 232 0.44 -20.04 -12.17
CA ASP A 232 1.31 -20.86 -11.33
C ASP A 232 2.23 -20.03 -10.43
N ARG A 233 2.27 -18.72 -10.66
CA ARG A 233 3.08 -17.82 -9.85
C ARG A 233 2.47 -17.59 -8.47
N ARG A 234 3.24 -17.98 -7.45
CA ARG A 234 2.93 -17.67 -6.05
C ARG A 234 2.93 -16.15 -5.82
N PRO A 235 1.95 -15.59 -5.09
CA PRO A 235 1.97 -14.19 -4.68
C PRO A 235 3.26 -13.83 -3.92
N CYS A 236 3.75 -12.61 -4.07
CA CYS A 236 5.01 -12.19 -3.47
C CYS A 236 4.82 -11.58 -2.07
N LEU A 237 5.84 -11.68 -1.23
CA LEU A 237 5.94 -10.92 0.02
C LEU A 237 6.83 -9.71 -0.23
N ILE A 238 6.27 -8.50 -0.17
CA ILE A 238 6.99 -7.25 -0.41
C ILE A 238 6.78 -6.26 0.74
N SER A 239 7.82 -6.10 1.54
CA SER A 239 7.91 -5.19 2.68
C SER A 239 9.40 -4.90 2.94
N PRO A 240 9.82 -3.66 3.24
CA PRO A 240 9.01 -2.47 3.53
C PRO A 240 8.66 -1.63 2.30
N TYR A 241 9.04 -2.04 1.09
CA TYR A 241 8.80 -1.31 -0.15
C TYR A 241 7.88 -2.08 -1.10
N HIS A 242 7.18 -1.36 -1.98
CA HIS A 242 6.35 -1.95 -3.03
C HIS A 242 6.86 -1.53 -4.41
N TYR A 243 6.58 -2.35 -5.41
CA TYR A 243 6.83 -1.95 -6.80
C TYR A 243 5.74 -0.96 -7.21
N ARG A 244 6.15 0.28 -7.48
CA ARG A 244 5.22 1.38 -7.75
C ARG A 244 4.37 1.12 -9.00
N LEU A 245 4.97 0.56 -10.05
CA LEU A 245 4.28 0.24 -11.29
C LEU A 245 3.21 -0.84 -11.07
N ASP A 246 3.56 -1.95 -10.39
CA ASP A 246 2.63 -3.02 -10.01
C ASP A 246 1.41 -2.47 -9.26
N TRP A 247 1.64 -1.57 -8.30
CA TRP A 247 0.57 -0.93 -7.54
C TRP A 247 -0.30 0.00 -8.40
N LEU A 248 0.31 0.76 -9.33
CA LEU A 248 -0.43 1.62 -10.25
C LEU A 248 -1.27 0.82 -11.26
N MET A 249 -0.76 -0.30 -11.72
CA MET A 249 -1.48 -1.20 -12.63
C MET A 249 -2.73 -1.80 -11.98
N TRP A 250 -2.72 -2.02 -10.67
CA TRP A 250 -3.94 -2.39 -9.93
C TRP A 250 -5.03 -1.31 -10.03
N PHE A 251 -4.66 -0.02 -9.89
CA PHE A 251 -5.61 1.07 -10.10
C PHE A 251 -6.09 1.18 -11.55
N ALA A 252 -5.18 1.01 -12.52
CA ALA A 252 -5.51 1.05 -13.94
C ALA A 252 -6.58 -0.01 -14.29
N ALA A 253 -6.55 -1.18 -13.66
CA ALA A 253 -7.52 -2.24 -13.92
C ALA A 253 -8.98 -1.89 -13.54
N PHE A 254 -9.21 -0.81 -12.79
CA PHE A 254 -10.54 -0.27 -12.47
C PHE A 254 -10.97 0.89 -13.36
N GLN A 255 -10.06 1.41 -14.17
CA GLN A 255 -10.27 2.57 -15.03
C GLN A 255 -10.24 2.14 -16.50
N THR A 256 -10.44 3.10 -17.40
CA THR A 256 -10.18 2.89 -18.82
C THR A 256 -8.78 3.39 -19.19
N TYR A 257 -8.25 2.97 -20.34
CA TYR A 257 -6.93 3.41 -20.78
C TYR A 257 -6.89 4.92 -21.08
N GLU A 258 -8.03 5.56 -21.39
CA GLU A 258 -8.14 7.01 -21.57
C GLU A 258 -8.02 7.78 -20.26
N GLN A 259 -8.46 7.19 -19.14
CA GLN A 259 -8.25 7.76 -17.81
C GLN A 259 -6.83 7.50 -17.28
N SER A 260 -6.21 6.41 -17.75
CA SER A 260 -4.85 5.99 -17.40
C SER A 260 -3.93 6.01 -18.63
N GLU A 261 -3.81 7.16 -19.29
CA GLU A 261 -3.06 7.30 -20.56
C GLU A 261 -1.59 6.86 -20.46
N TRP A 262 -1.01 6.90 -19.26
CA TRP A 262 0.35 6.40 -18.98
C TRP A 262 0.52 4.91 -19.31
N VAL A 263 -0.55 4.12 -19.33
CA VAL A 263 -0.54 2.71 -19.76
C VAL A 263 -0.19 2.59 -21.25
N ILE A 264 -0.69 3.50 -22.09
CA ILE A 264 -0.35 3.57 -23.51
C ILE A 264 1.09 4.07 -23.70
N HIS A 265 1.57 4.98 -22.84
CA HIS A 265 2.98 5.37 -22.83
C HIS A 265 3.90 4.16 -22.59
N ILE A 266 3.56 3.31 -21.60
CA ILE A 266 4.28 2.06 -21.34
C ILE A 266 4.23 1.13 -22.56
N ALA A 267 3.07 0.96 -23.20
CA ALA A 267 2.95 0.15 -24.41
C ALA A 267 3.90 0.63 -25.53
N GLY A 268 3.96 1.95 -25.77
CA GLY A 268 4.90 2.53 -26.74
C GLY A 268 6.36 2.27 -26.37
N ARG A 269 6.72 2.39 -25.09
CA ARG A 269 8.08 2.10 -24.59
C ARG A 269 8.47 0.64 -24.71
N LEU A 270 7.53 -0.28 -24.45
CA LEU A 270 7.73 -1.72 -24.64
C LEU A 270 7.93 -2.05 -26.13
N LEU A 271 7.15 -1.44 -27.03
CA LEU A 271 7.35 -1.55 -28.49
C LEU A 271 8.73 -1.04 -28.94
N ALA A 272 9.29 -0.06 -28.25
CA ALA A 272 10.63 0.46 -28.49
C ALA A 272 11.75 -0.33 -27.79
N ASN A 273 11.44 -1.38 -27.04
CA ASN A 273 12.39 -2.15 -26.24
C ASN A 273 13.19 -1.28 -25.25
N ASP A 274 12.52 -0.31 -24.63
CA ASP A 274 13.13 0.67 -23.71
C ASP A 274 13.63 0.02 -22.41
N SER A 275 14.92 0.14 -22.12
CA SER A 275 15.54 -0.49 -20.95
C SER A 275 14.99 0.01 -19.61
N THR A 276 14.54 1.27 -19.54
CA THR A 276 13.98 1.84 -18.31
C THR A 276 12.66 1.17 -17.96
N VAL A 277 11.74 1.05 -18.93
CA VAL A 277 10.47 0.37 -18.71
C VAL A 277 10.66 -1.14 -18.51
N LEU A 278 11.56 -1.76 -19.27
CA LEU A 278 11.85 -3.19 -19.12
C LEU A 278 12.46 -3.54 -17.76
N SER A 279 13.21 -2.63 -17.14
CA SER A 279 13.73 -2.82 -15.77
C SER A 279 12.63 -2.91 -14.71
N LEU A 280 11.41 -2.45 -15.03
CA LEU A 280 10.23 -2.54 -14.16
C LEU A 280 9.41 -3.81 -14.40
N MET A 281 9.77 -4.63 -15.39
CA MET A 281 9.11 -5.89 -15.71
C MET A 281 9.86 -7.05 -15.04
N GLY A 282 9.10 -8.02 -14.51
CA GLY A 282 9.65 -9.27 -14.00
C GLY A 282 9.99 -10.26 -15.10
N HIS A 283 9.24 -10.25 -16.20
CA HIS A 283 9.51 -11.07 -17.38
C HIS A 283 9.24 -10.30 -18.67
N ASN A 284 10.21 -10.33 -19.58
CA ASN A 284 10.08 -9.84 -20.95
C ASN A 284 10.18 -11.03 -21.93
N PRO A 285 9.09 -11.42 -22.62
CA PRO A 285 9.11 -12.56 -23.54
C PRO A 285 9.97 -12.31 -24.80
N PHE A 286 10.34 -11.06 -25.06
CA PHE A 286 11.18 -10.65 -26.20
C PHE A 286 12.64 -10.38 -25.80
N GLN A 287 13.04 -10.76 -24.58
CA GLN A 287 14.42 -10.61 -24.15
C GLN A 287 15.38 -11.37 -25.08
N ASN A 288 16.44 -10.69 -25.54
CA ASN A 288 17.41 -11.22 -26.50
C ASN A 288 16.81 -11.63 -27.87
N ARG A 289 15.59 -11.17 -28.18
CA ARG A 289 14.89 -11.39 -29.46
C ARG A 289 14.60 -10.04 -30.13
N GLU A 290 13.98 -10.10 -31.31
CA GLU A 290 13.42 -8.91 -31.95
C GLU A 290 12.37 -8.22 -31.06
N LYS A 291 12.27 -6.89 -31.18
CA LYS A 291 11.23 -6.13 -30.48
C LYS A 291 9.84 -6.48 -31.03
N PRO A 292 8.79 -6.46 -30.19
CA PRO A 292 7.43 -6.73 -30.66
C PRO A 292 6.99 -5.71 -31.71
N ARG A 293 6.26 -6.18 -32.72
CA ARG A 293 5.66 -5.32 -33.76
C ARG A 293 4.35 -4.70 -33.29
N TRP A 294 3.62 -5.44 -32.45
CA TRP A 294 2.35 -5.02 -31.88
C TRP A 294 2.33 -5.31 -30.37
N ILE A 295 1.68 -4.42 -29.62
CA ILE A 295 1.35 -4.63 -28.22
C ILE A 295 -0.14 -4.37 -28.03
N ARG A 296 -0.78 -5.19 -27.20
CA ARG A 296 -2.17 -4.98 -26.76
C ARG A 296 -2.28 -5.12 -25.25
N GLY A 297 -3.36 -4.57 -24.70
CA GLY A 297 -3.75 -4.76 -23.31
C GLY A 297 -4.97 -5.64 -23.24
N GLU A 298 -4.89 -6.74 -22.51
CA GLU A 298 -6.02 -7.65 -22.28
C GLU A 298 -6.51 -7.54 -20.84
N HIS A 299 -7.83 -7.59 -20.66
CA HIS A 299 -8.47 -7.50 -19.36
C HIS A 299 -8.96 -8.88 -18.92
N PHE A 300 -8.55 -9.27 -17.72
CA PHE A 300 -8.87 -10.57 -17.15
C PHE A 300 -9.45 -10.42 -15.76
N ARG A 301 -10.43 -11.26 -15.43
CA ARG A 301 -10.89 -11.46 -14.05
C ARG A 301 -10.07 -12.58 -13.43
N TYR A 302 -9.38 -12.31 -12.34
CA TYR A 302 -8.60 -13.26 -11.57
C TYR A 302 -9.38 -13.71 -10.33
N LYS A 303 -9.17 -14.96 -9.93
CA LYS A 303 -9.61 -15.51 -8.63
C LYS A 303 -8.53 -16.43 -8.08
N PHE A 304 -8.38 -16.48 -6.78
CA PHE A 304 -7.56 -17.48 -6.13
C PHE A 304 -8.11 -18.88 -6.43
N THR A 305 -7.21 -19.83 -6.68
CA THR A 305 -7.57 -21.25 -6.61
C THR A 305 -7.96 -21.61 -5.18
N ARG A 306 -8.71 -22.70 -5.02
CA ARG A 306 -9.03 -23.24 -3.70
C ARG A 306 -7.96 -24.26 -3.30
N PRO A 307 -7.38 -24.19 -2.08
CA PRO A 307 -6.54 -25.26 -1.58
C PRO A 307 -7.24 -26.62 -1.75
N GLY A 308 -6.53 -27.62 -2.26
CA GLY A 308 -7.08 -28.94 -2.55
C GLY A 308 -7.88 -29.06 -3.86
N SER A 309 -8.05 -27.98 -4.65
CA SER A 309 -8.60 -28.10 -6.00
C SER A 309 -7.60 -28.73 -6.98
N SER A 310 -8.09 -29.27 -8.10
CA SER A 310 -7.25 -29.80 -9.17
C SER A 310 -6.26 -28.76 -9.72
N SER A 311 -6.68 -27.50 -9.84
CA SER A 311 -5.79 -26.41 -10.27
C SER A 311 -4.70 -26.13 -9.24
N ALA A 312 -5.02 -26.12 -7.94
CA ALA A 312 -4.02 -25.93 -6.89
C ALA A 312 -3.02 -27.11 -6.83
N ALA A 313 -3.49 -28.34 -7.06
CA ALA A 313 -2.63 -29.52 -7.17
C ALA A 313 -1.66 -29.45 -8.36
N GLN A 314 -2.02 -28.75 -9.44
CA GLN A 314 -1.15 -28.44 -10.58
C GLN A 314 -0.19 -27.26 -10.31
N GLY A 315 -0.14 -26.74 -9.07
CA GLY A 315 0.69 -25.59 -8.70
C GLY A 315 0.09 -24.22 -9.05
N LYS A 316 -1.16 -24.16 -9.53
CA LYS A 316 -1.81 -22.88 -9.85
C LYS A 316 -2.33 -22.18 -8.60
N TRP A 317 -1.91 -20.94 -8.42
CA TRP A 317 -2.40 -20.02 -7.38
C TRP A 317 -3.63 -19.23 -7.85
N TRP A 318 -3.75 -19.04 -9.16
CA TRP A 318 -4.79 -18.26 -9.78
C TRP A 318 -5.54 -19.03 -10.85
N VAL A 319 -6.81 -18.67 -11.02
CA VAL A 319 -7.57 -18.93 -12.25
C VAL A 319 -8.00 -17.58 -12.81
N ARG A 320 -7.98 -17.45 -14.14
CA ARG A 320 -8.41 -16.23 -14.82
C ARG A 320 -9.44 -16.51 -15.90
N LYS A 321 -10.33 -15.55 -16.13
CA LYS A 321 -11.26 -15.53 -17.25
C LYS A 321 -11.08 -14.24 -18.02
N ARG A 322 -10.89 -14.31 -19.33
CA ARG A 322 -10.82 -13.14 -20.20
C ARG A 322 -12.15 -12.38 -20.15
N ILE A 323 -12.07 -11.07 -19.92
CA ILE A 323 -13.22 -10.15 -19.96
C ILE A 323 -13.32 -9.55 -21.36
N GLY A 324 -12.21 -9.08 -21.90
CA GLY A 324 -12.13 -8.43 -23.21
C GLY A 324 -10.84 -7.62 -23.36
N PRO A 325 -10.69 -6.88 -24.48
CA PRO A 325 -9.55 -5.98 -24.66
C PRO A 325 -9.64 -4.81 -23.68
N TYR A 326 -8.52 -4.45 -23.06
CA TYR A 326 -8.38 -3.22 -22.28
C TYR A 326 -8.00 -2.05 -23.19
N PHE A 327 -7.05 -2.24 -24.11
CA PHE A 327 -6.78 -1.32 -25.23
C PHE A 327 -6.45 -2.14 -26.48
N PRO A 328 -6.76 -1.64 -27.71
CA PRO A 328 -6.59 -2.41 -28.94
C PRO A 328 -5.11 -2.69 -29.26
N PRO A 329 -4.79 -3.63 -30.16
CA PRO A 329 -3.44 -3.77 -30.69
C PRO A 329 -2.92 -2.45 -31.27
N VAL A 330 -1.77 -2.01 -30.78
CA VAL A 330 -1.09 -0.79 -31.21
C VAL A 330 0.34 -1.12 -31.65
N ASN A 331 0.86 -0.32 -32.57
CA ASN A 331 2.25 -0.34 -33.03
C ASN A 331 2.86 1.07 -32.99
N LEU A 332 4.16 1.19 -33.23
CA LEU A 332 4.87 2.47 -33.14
C LEU A 332 4.31 3.55 -34.07
N ASP A 333 3.86 3.18 -35.27
CA ASP A 333 3.32 4.14 -36.24
C ASP A 333 1.95 4.66 -35.83
N SER A 334 1.06 3.77 -35.37
CA SER A 334 -0.26 4.13 -34.85
C SER A 334 -0.20 5.02 -33.60
N LEU A 335 0.84 4.85 -32.77
CA LEU A 335 1.02 5.64 -31.55
C LEU A 335 1.70 6.99 -31.80
N ARG A 336 2.25 7.23 -32.99
CA ARG A 336 3.02 8.46 -33.28
C ARG A 336 2.20 9.73 -33.06
N SER A 337 1.00 9.79 -33.63
CA SER A 337 0.09 10.94 -33.48
C SER A 337 -0.39 11.10 -32.04
N TYR A 338 -0.64 9.98 -31.35
CA TYR A 338 -1.04 9.96 -29.95
C TYR A 338 0.05 10.59 -29.07
N PHE A 339 1.31 10.15 -29.19
CA PHE A 339 2.43 10.70 -28.43
C PHE A 339 2.68 12.18 -28.72
N GLN A 340 2.64 12.59 -30.00
CA GLN A 340 2.81 13.98 -30.41
C GLN A 340 1.75 14.89 -29.78
N SER A 341 0.48 14.48 -29.79
CA SER A 341 -0.61 15.28 -29.21
C SER A 341 -0.51 15.48 -27.70
N ARG A 342 0.28 14.67 -26.98
CA ARG A 342 0.55 14.78 -25.53
C ARG A 342 1.92 15.41 -25.23
N ASN A 343 2.67 15.85 -26.25
CA ASN A 343 4.05 16.31 -26.13
C ASN A 343 4.97 15.27 -25.44
N TRP A 344 4.72 13.98 -25.69
CA TRP A 344 5.58 12.91 -25.18
C TRP A 344 6.71 12.60 -26.17
N PRO A 345 7.91 12.25 -25.67
CA PRO A 345 9.01 11.83 -26.52
C PRO A 345 8.64 10.55 -27.26
N LEU A 346 8.92 10.50 -28.56
CA LEU A 346 8.59 9.35 -29.39
C LEU A 346 9.34 8.10 -28.90
N PRO A 347 8.69 6.93 -28.85
CA PRO A 347 9.38 5.72 -28.44
C PRO A 347 10.52 5.37 -29.41
N GLY A 348 11.74 5.20 -28.88
CA GLY A 348 12.94 4.84 -29.65
C GLY A 348 13.74 6.01 -30.22
N SER A 349 13.40 7.26 -29.92
CA SER A 349 14.17 8.44 -30.33
C SER A 349 15.29 8.83 -29.35
N TYR A 350 15.96 7.85 -28.75
CA TYR A 350 16.95 8.05 -27.67
C TYR A 350 18.37 7.68 -28.08
#